data_AF-A0AAV5H4U7-F1
#
_entry.id   AF-A0AAV5H4U7-F1
#
_cell.length_a   1.000
_cell.length_b   1.000
_cell.length_c   1.000
_cell.angle_alpha   90.00
_cell.angle_beta   90.00
_cell.angle_gamma   90.00
#
_symmetry.space_group_name_H-M   'P 1'
#
loop_
_entity.id
_entity.type
_entity.pdbx_description
1 polymer ?
#
loop_
_entity_poly.entity_id
_entity_poly.type
_entity_poly.pdbx_seq_one_letter_code
_entity_poly.pdbx_strand_id
1 'polypeptide(L)'
;MKIPKYVQEIMERSEFVRGNGDPGYTIKIRKATPYTRISTLSAEIQRLQSWVDRMMPKDEFSIPTMVINSIPSRTHYRNQYTVVTIYDPIMREIEKYMRKEMK
;
A
#
# COMPACT_ATOMS: atom_id res chain seq x y z
N MET A 1 -10.23 9.20 12.82
CA MET A 1 -10.37 8.14 11.79
C MET A 1 -10.00 6.80 12.40
N LYS A 2 -10.89 5.79 12.38
CA LYS A 2 -10.56 4.44 12.89
C LYS A 2 -9.94 3.60 11.77
N ILE A 3 -8.64 3.37 11.83
CA ILE A 3 -7.90 2.62 10.80
C ILE A 3 -8.14 1.12 11.03
N PRO A 4 -8.68 0.38 10.03
CA PRO A 4 -8.93 -1.05 10.16
C PRO A 4 -7.66 -1.86 10.40
N LYS A 5 -7.76 -2.97 11.13
CA LYS A 5 -6.62 -3.84 11.44
C LYS A 5 -5.88 -4.33 10.19
N TYR A 6 -6.60 -4.69 9.13
CA TYR A 6 -5.96 -5.14 7.88
C TYR A 6 -5.12 -4.05 7.22
N VAL A 7 -5.49 -2.77 7.36
CA VAL A 7 -4.67 -1.65 6.84
C VAL A 7 -3.38 -1.55 7.66
N GLN A 8 -3.48 -1.68 8.99
CA GLN A 8 -2.30 -1.68 9.87
C GLN A 8 -1.36 -2.84 9.52
N GLU A 9 -1.87 -4.06 9.35
CA GLU A 9 -1.08 -5.24 8.93
C GLU A 9 -0.42 -5.07 7.56
N ILE A 10 -1.08 -4.39 6.62
CA ILE A 10 -0.50 -4.03 5.32
C ILE A 10 0.66 -3.04 5.51
N MET A 11 0.48 -2.02 6.35
CA MET A 11 1.51 -1.01 6.60
C MET A 11 2.71 -1.57 7.38
N GLU A 12 2.50 -2.50 8.31
CA GLU A 12 3.57 -3.13 9.09
C GLU A 12 4.62 -3.84 8.22
N ARG A 13 4.20 -4.35 7.06
CA ARG A 13 5.06 -5.00 6.05
C ARG A 13 5.38 -4.11 4.86
N SER A 14 5.07 -2.81 4.98
CA SER A 14 5.37 -1.80 3.98
C SER A 14 6.66 -1.07 4.30
N GLU A 15 7.38 -0.68 3.26
CA GLU A 15 8.63 0.09 3.36
C GLU A 15 8.58 1.23 2.35
N PHE A 16 9.12 2.39 2.69
CA PHE A 16 9.25 3.48 1.73
C PHE A 16 10.21 3.10 0.60
N VAL A 17 9.85 3.49 -0.62
CA VAL A 17 10.73 3.30 -1.79
C VAL A 17 11.39 4.62 -2.14
N ARG A 18 12.72 4.60 -2.30
CA ARG A 18 13.47 5.71 -2.87
C ARG A 18 13.61 5.46 -4.38
N GLY A 19 13.19 6.41 -5.21
CA GLY A 19 13.43 6.37 -6.66
C GLY A 19 12.33 5.77 -7.55
N ASN A 20 11.22 5.27 -6.96
CA ASN A 20 10.00 4.94 -7.72
C ASN A 20 8.87 5.85 -7.23
N GLY A 21 8.33 6.71 -8.10
CA GLY A 21 7.22 7.61 -7.78
C GLY A 21 7.59 8.78 -6.87
N ASP A 22 6.57 9.38 -6.25
CA ASP A 22 6.74 10.55 -5.39
C ASP A 22 7.42 10.18 -4.06
N PRO A 23 8.56 10.81 -3.72
CA PRO A 23 9.30 10.51 -2.50
C PRO A 23 8.47 10.89 -1.26
N GLY A 24 8.45 10.01 -0.27
CA GLY A 24 7.66 10.20 0.96
C GLY A 24 6.19 9.73 0.86
N TYR A 25 5.72 9.38 -0.35
CA TYR A 25 4.35 8.88 -0.58
C TYR A 25 4.33 7.47 -1.15
N THR A 26 5.44 7.04 -1.75
CA THR A 26 5.52 5.74 -2.41
C THR A 26 6.07 4.66 -1.48
N ILE A 27 5.29 3.60 -1.30
CA ILE A 27 5.62 2.44 -0.47
C ILE A 27 5.63 1.15 -1.30
N LYS A 28 6.51 0.23 -0.92
CA LYS A 28 6.46 -1.17 -1.37
C LYS A 28 5.78 -1.98 -0.27
N ILE A 29 4.70 -2.67 -0.64
CA ILE A 29 3.94 -3.54 0.24
C ILE A 29 4.41 -4.97 -0.05
N ARG A 30 5.12 -5.59 0.89
CA ARG A 30 5.51 -7.00 0.76
C ARG A 30 4.33 -7.92 1.05
N LYS A 31 4.26 -9.03 0.33
CA LYS A 31 3.40 -10.16 0.68
C LYS A 31 4.02 -10.96 1.82
N ALA A 32 3.24 -11.24 2.85
CA ALA A 32 3.73 -11.91 4.06
C ALA A 32 4.23 -13.35 3.83
N THR A 33 3.78 -14.07 2.79
CA THR A 33 4.19 -15.46 2.57
C THR A 33 4.52 -15.78 1.10
N PRO A 34 5.54 -16.62 0.83
CA PRO A 34 5.91 -17.03 -0.53
C PRO A 34 4.90 -18.00 -1.17
N TYR A 35 4.03 -18.62 -0.37
CA TYR A 35 3.04 -19.61 -0.81
C TYR A 35 1.67 -19.02 -1.16
N THR A 36 1.47 -17.70 -0.99
CA THR A 36 0.19 -17.08 -1.35
C THR A 36 0.15 -16.64 -2.82
N ARG A 37 -1.02 -16.86 -3.45
CA ARG A 37 -1.30 -16.55 -4.87
C ARG A 37 -1.36 -15.04 -5.13
N ILE A 38 -0.97 -14.54 -6.32
CA ILE A 38 -1.11 -13.11 -6.72
C ILE A 38 -2.49 -12.59 -6.46
N SER A 39 -3.51 -13.38 -6.79
CA SER A 39 -4.91 -12.98 -6.65
C SER A 39 -5.24 -12.48 -5.25
N THR A 40 -4.62 -13.04 -4.20
CA THR A 40 -4.86 -12.56 -2.82
C THR A 40 -4.13 -11.25 -2.53
N LEU A 41 -2.99 -10.95 -3.19
CA LEU A 41 -2.31 -9.66 -3.08
C LEU A 41 -3.11 -8.60 -3.83
N SER A 42 -3.54 -8.90 -5.05
CA SER A 42 -4.39 -8.01 -5.84
C SER A 42 -5.70 -7.68 -5.11
N ALA A 43 -6.37 -8.68 -4.53
CA ALA A 43 -7.59 -8.46 -3.76
C ALA A 43 -7.34 -7.61 -2.50
N GLU A 44 -6.22 -7.81 -1.82
CA GLU A 44 -5.83 -7.03 -0.64
C GLU A 44 -5.52 -5.57 -0.98
N ILE A 45 -4.82 -5.33 -2.09
CA ILE A 45 -4.54 -3.98 -2.60
C ILE A 45 -5.82 -3.29 -3.10
N GLN A 46 -6.71 -4.02 -3.78
CA GLN A 46 -8.03 -3.50 -4.16
C GLN A 46 -8.89 -3.13 -2.95
N ARG A 47 -8.82 -3.94 -1.87
CA ARG A 47 -9.49 -3.64 -0.60
C ARG A 47 -8.89 -2.42 0.09
N LEU A 48 -7.57 -2.22 -0.01
CA LEU A 48 -6.91 -1.01 0.47
C LEU A 48 -7.38 0.20 -0.33
N GLN A 49 -7.33 0.14 -1.67
CA GLN A 49 -7.80 1.20 -2.56
C GLN A 49 -9.26 1.59 -2.26
N SER A 50 -10.15 0.60 -2.17
CA SER A 50 -11.56 0.84 -1.83
C SER A 50 -11.75 1.52 -0.47
N TRP A 51 -10.84 1.30 0.48
CA TRP A 51 -10.89 1.97 1.77
C TRP A 51 -10.34 3.39 1.70
N VAL A 52 -9.24 3.61 1.00
CA VAL A 52 -8.68 4.94 0.71
C VAL A 52 -9.76 5.80 0.04
N ASP A 53 -10.42 5.29 -1.00
CA ASP A 53 -11.49 5.97 -1.74
C ASP A 53 -12.69 6.34 -0.86
N ARG A 54 -12.98 5.55 0.18
CA ARG A 54 -14.04 5.85 1.17
C ARG A 54 -13.61 6.88 2.20
N MET A 55 -12.33 6.90 2.55
CA MET A 55 -11.80 7.84 3.53
C MET A 55 -11.68 9.25 2.96
N MET A 56 -11.50 9.38 1.65
CA MET A 56 -11.55 10.63 0.92
C MET A 56 -12.49 10.49 -0.28
N PRO A 57 -13.80 10.74 -0.10
CA PRO A 57 -14.70 10.82 -1.24
C PRO A 57 -14.23 11.96 -2.13
N LYS A 58 -13.66 11.60 -3.29
CA LYS A 58 -13.11 12.45 -4.36
C LYS A 58 -13.33 13.95 -4.13
N ASP A 59 -12.23 14.66 -3.86
CA ASP A 59 -12.21 16.11 -4.05
C ASP A 59 -12.72 16.44 -5.46
N GLU A 60 -13.31 17.63 -5.63
CA GLU A 60 -13.84 18.21 -6.87
C GLU A 60 -12.94 18.01 -8.11
N PHE A 61 -11.65 17.75 -7.89
CA PHE A 61 -10.61 17.61 -8.90
C PHE A 61 -10.28 16.17 -9.33
N SER A 62 -10.99 15.14 -8.84
CA SER A 62 -10.75 13.72 -9.21
C SER A 62 -9.28 13.26 -9.05
N ILE A 63 -8.56 13.81 -8.08
CA ILE A 63 -7.16 13.47 -7.84
C ILE A 63 -7.12 12.06 -7.22
N PRO A 64 -6.36 11.10 -7.80
CA PRO A 64 -6.26 9.76 -7.25
C PRO A 64 -5.54 9.80 -5.91
N THR A 65 -6.24 9.41 -4.84
CA THR A 65 -5.69 9.38 -3.48
C THR A 65 -4.70 8.22 -3.28
N MET A 66 -4.79 7.20 -4.15
CA MET A 66 -3.87 6.09 -4.22
C MET A 66 -3.63 5.69 -5.69
N VAL A 67 -2.37 5.49 -6.04
CA VAL A 67 -1.93 5.02 -7.37
C VAL A 67 -1.19 3.70 -7.21
N ILE A 68 -1.60 2.69 -7.96
CA ILE A 68 -0.92 1.39 -8.01
C ILE A 68 0.13 1.45 -9.11
N ASN A 69 1.41 1.55 -8.74
CA ASN A 69 2.51 1.66 -9.70
C ASN A 69 2.90 0.30 -10.28
N SER A 70 2.84 -0.77 -9.47
CA SER A 70 3.24 -2.10 -9.93
C SER A 70 2.64 -3.21 -9.06
N ILE A 71 1.99 -4.19 -9.69
CA ILE A 71 1.59 -5.47 -9.10
C ILE A 71 2.36 -6.58 -9.83
N PRO A 72 3.00 -7.53 -9.11
CA PRO A 72 3.73 -8.63 -9.73
C PRO A 72 2.78 -9.57 -10.48
N SER A 73 3.13 -9.93 -11.72
CA SER A 73 2.34 -10.81 -12.59
C SER A 73 2.71 -12.31 -12.47
N ARG A 74 3.84 -12.64 -11.84
CA ARG A 74 4.29 -14.03 -11.61
C ARG A 74 4.85 -14.19 -10.19
N THR A 75 4.48 -15.28 -9.52
CA THR A 75 4.67 -15.41 -8.06
C THR A 75 5.27 -16.71 -7.56
N HIS A 76 5.61 -17.63 -8.46
CA HIS A 76 6.31 -18.85 -8.03
C HIS A 76 7.74 -18.50 -7.62
N TYR A 77 8.06 -18.65 -6.33
CA TYR A 77 9.40 -18.51 -5.74
C TYR A 77 10.07 -17.12 -5.81
N ARG A 78 9.33 -16.01 -5.90
CA ARG A 78 9.90 -14.65 -5.82
C ARG A 78 9.24 -13.81 -4.74
N ASN A 79 10.02 -12.91 -4.14
CA ASN A 79 9.53 -11.87 -3.23
C ASN A 79 8.43 -11.06 -3.92
N GLN A 80 7.18 -11.27 -3.51
CA GLN A 80 6.03 -10.62 -4.11
C GLN A 80 5.82 -9.29 -3.37
N TYR A 81 6.12 -8.17 -4.01
CA TYR A 81 5.81 -6.86 -3.48
C TYR A 81 5.05 -6.04 -4.52
N THR A 82 4.11 -5.22 -4.05
CA THR A 82 3.40 -4.23 -4.86
C THR A 82 3.96 -2.85 -4.54
N VAL A 83 4.14 -1.99 -5.53
CA VAL A 83 4.50 -0.59 -5.32
C VAL A 83 3.25 0.25 -5.47
N VAL A 84 2.94 1.05 -4.45
CA VAL A 84 1.79 1.95 -4.43
C VAL A 84 2.21 3.32 -3.93
N THR A 85 1.61 4.37 -4.48
CA THR A 85 1.73 5.74 -3.99
C THR A 85 0.43 6.10 -3.29
N ILE A 86 0.51 6.52 -2.03
CA ILE A 86 -0.65 6.99 -1.25
C ILE A 86 -0.37 8.44 -0.89
N TYR A 87 -1.27 9.35 -1.25
CA TYR A 87 -1.09 10.78 -1.03
C TYR A 87 -1.63 11.22 0.34
N ASP A 88 -1.20 12.40 0.76
CA ASP A 88 -1.72 13.07 1.96
C ASP A 88 -3.20 13.47 1.78
N PRO A 89 -3.97 13.54 2.87
CA PRO A 89 -3.61 13.29 4.28
C PRO A 89 -3.57 11.82 4.73
N ILE A 90 -4.01 10.86 3.89
CA ILE A 90 -4.13 9.46 4.32
C ILE A 90 -2.76 8.87 4.68
N MET A 91 -1.72 9.21 3.91
CA MET A 91 -0.37 8.67 4.13
C MET A 91 0.16 8.96 5.54
N ARG A 92 0.07 10.22 6.00
CA ARG A 92 0.40 10.62 7.38
C ARG A 92 -0.32 9.82 8.46
N GLU A 93 -1.55 9.40 8.20
CA GLU A 93 -2.32 8.64 9.19
C GLU A 93 -1.90 7.18 9.29
N ILE A 94 -1.46 6.59 8.18
CA ILE A 94 -1.15 5.16 8.09
C ILE A 94 0.36 4.87 8.22
N GLU A 95 1.24 5.84 7.96
CA GLU A 95 2.70 5.67 8.04
C GLU A 95 3.17 5.27 9.45
N LYS A 96 2.44 5.68 10.50
CA LYS A 96 2.75 5.34 11.90
C LYS A 96 2.72 3.84 12.19
N TYR A 97 2.06 3.04 11.34
CA TYR A 97 2.01 1.59 11.44
C TYR A 97 3.13 0.90 10.66
N MET A 98 3.93 1.64 9.89
CA MET A 98 5.11 1.08 9.26
C MET A 98 6.13 0.72 10.33
N ARG A 99 6.78 -0.45 10.18
CA ARG A 99 7.90 -0.79 11.04
C ARG A 99 8.98 0.28 10.86
N LYS A 100 9.28 1.00 11.95
CA LYS A 100 10.50 1.81 12.02
C LYS A 100 11.65 0.83 11.80
N GLU A 101 12.45 1.03 10.76
CA GLU A 101 13.70 0.31 10.61
C GLU A 101 14.47 0.48 11.93
N MET A 102 14.62 -0.61 12.67
CA MET A 102 15.57 -0.65 13.78
C MET A 102 16.94 -0.49 13.13
N LYS A 103 17.48 0.73 13.23
CA LYS A 103 18.88 1.02 12.92
C LYS A 103 19.80 0.17 13.78
#